data_AF-A0A7S2Y8L9-F1
#
_entry.id   AF-A0A7S2Y8L9-F1
#
_cell.length_a   1.000
_cell.length_b   1.000
_cell.length_c   1.000
_cell.angle_alpha   90.00
_cell.angle_beta   90.00
_cell.angle_gamma   90.00
#
_symmetry.space_group_name_H-M   'P 1'
#
loop_
_entity.id
_entity.type
_entity.pdbx_description
1 polymer ?
#
loop_
_entity_poly.entity_id
_entity_poly.type
_entity_poly.pdbx_seq_one_letter_code
_entity_poly.pdbx_strand_id
1 'polypeptide(L)'
;MPSFSSTSVACLLLLLLSAFTANGFSVVFMARRGKGGLKKNLNDEGKANVKAANQGRGQEITGVTLPAEGKVRGWEFGEGVQMACANVDGNLYALEGQCPRCAFDLFKGDVIADDAAFEDLPRLACPTCSITYSLRTGKRGPAIKRTGLQAFVGN
;
A
#
# COMPACT_ATOMS: atom_id res chain seq x y z
N MET A 1 4.77 -56.79 -18.05
CA MET A 1 4.78 -55.74 -17.02
C MET A 1 5.79 -54.68 -17.45
N PRO A 2 5.37 -53.48 -17.89
CA PRO A 2 6.32 -52.43 -18.28
C PRO A 2 6.89 -51.73 -17.04
N SER A 3 8.21 -51.70 -16.94
CA SER A 3 9.01 -51.01 -15.94
C SER A 3 9.07 -49.51 -16.25
N PHE A 4 8.30 -48.71 -15.54
CA PHE A 4 8.36 -47.25 -15.65
C PHE A 4 9.57 -46.72 -14.90
N SER A 5 10.51 -46.11 -15.64
CA SER A 5 11.67 -45.42 -15.10
C SER A 5 11.25 -44.26 -14.19
N SER A 6 11.88 -44.15 -13.01
CA SER A 6 11.64 -43.10 -12.00
C SER A 6 11.81 -41.68 -12.57
N THR A 7 12.57 -41.52 -13.66
CA THR A 7 12.78 -40.24 -14.35
C THR A 7 11.56 -39.75 -15.15
N SER A 8 10.72 -40.66 -15.65
CA SER A 8 9.55 -40.29 -16.47
C SER A 8 8.39 -39.77 -15.62
N VAL A 9 8.26 -40.23 -14.37
CA VAL A 9 7.20 -39.79 -13.44
C VAL A 9 7.49 -38.37 -12.94
N ALA A 10 8.76 -38.03 -12.70
CA ALA A 10 9.17 -36.69 -12.27
C ALA A 10 8.90 -35.61 -13.33
N CYS A 11 9.14 -35.90 -14.61
CA CYS A 11 8.82 -34.95 -15.70
C CYS A 11 7.32 -34.74 -15.88
N LEU A 12 6.49 -35.76 -15.66
CA LEU A 12 5.04 -35.66 -15.78
C LEU A 12 4.43 -34.85 -14.63
N LEU A 13 5.02 -34.94 -13.43
CA LEU A 13 4.59 -34.19 -12.25
C LEU A 13 4.97 -32.70 -12.34
N LEU A 14 6.11 -32.37 -12.98
CA LEU A 14 6.53 -31.00 -13.27
C LEU A 14 5.69 -30.32 -14.36
N LEU A 15 5.21 -31.08 -15.37
CA LEU A 15 4.27 -30.58 -16.38
C LEU A 15 2.86 -30.33 -15.84
N LEU A 16 2.43 -31.08 -14.82
CA LEU A 16 1.13 -30.87 -14.17
C LEU A 16 1.12 -29.68 -13.20
N LEU A 17 2.28 -29.29 -12.64
CA LEU A 17 2.39 -28.13 -11.75
C LEU A 17 2.40 -26.77 -12.50
N SER A 18 2.80 -26.73 -13.78
CA SER A 18 2.82 -25.49 -14.56
C SER A 18 1.46 -25.09 -15.13
N ALA A 19 0.45 -25.98 -15.09
CA ALA A 19 -0.90 -25.71 -15.58
C ALA A 19 -1.80 -24.93 -14.60
N PHE A 20 -1.39 -24.75 -13.34
CA PHE A 20 -2.21 -24.09 -12.30
C PHE A 20 -1.90 -22.61 -12.06
N THR A 21 -1.04 -21.98 -12.88
CA THR A 21 -0.69 -20.55 -12.74
C THR A 21 -1.10 -19.74 -13.97
N ALA A 22 -2.37 -19.83 -14.34
CA ALA A 22 -3.00 -18.90 -15.27
C ALA A 22 -4.30 -18.36 -14.66
N ASN A 23 -4.18 -17.45 -13.68
CA ASN A 23 -5.29 -16.56 -13.34
C ASN A 23 -5.40 -15.50 -14.44
N GLY A 24 -5.95 -15.91 -15.58
CA GLY A 24 -6.40 -15.01 -16.62
C GLY A 24 -7.68 -14.31 -16.14
N PHE A 25 -7.57 -13.06 -15.69
CA PHE A 25 -8.73 -12.20 -15.58
C PHE A 25 -9.08 -11.68 -16.97
N SER A 26 -10.01 -12.34 -17.66
CA SER A 26 -10.65 -11.81 -18.85
C SER A 26 -11.72 -10.80 -18.45
N VAL A 27 -11.35 -9.52 -18.41
CA VAL A 27 -12.34 -8.46 -18.30
C VAL A 27 -12.80 -8.10 -19.71
N VAL A 28 -13.92 -8.68 -20.14
CA VAL A 28 -14.61 -8.27 -21.36
C VAL A 28 -15.39 -6.99 -21.05
N PHE A 29 -14.77 -5.83 -21.25
CA PHE A 29 -15.51 -4.59 -21.34
C PHE A 29 -16.14 -4.48 -22.74
N MET A 30 -17.45 -4.69 -22.82
CA MET A 30 -18.25 -4.09 -23.89
C MET A 30 -18.27 -2.57 -23.70
N ALA A 31 -17.26 -1.88 -24.24
CA ALA A 31 -17.28 -0.43 -24.33
C ALA A 31 -17.73 -0.01 -25.74
N ARG A 32 -18.98 0.46 -25.79
CA ARG A 32 -19.57 1.20 -26.90
C ARG A 32 -18.57 2.26 -27.42
N ARG A 33 -18.48 2.31 -28.74
CA ARG A 33 -17.80 3.28 -29.60
C ARG A 33 -18.06 4.73 -29.15
N GLY A 34 -17.22 5.24 -28.24
CA GLY A 34 -17.15 6.65 -27.84
C GLY A 34 -15.95 7.33 -28.50
N LYS A 35 -16.23 8.22 -29.44
CA LYS A 35 -15.27 8.98 -30.25
C LYS A 35 -14.63 10.07 -29.39
N GLY A 36 -13.50 9.78 -28.73
CA GLY A 36 -12.70 10.73 -27.95
C GLY A 36 -11.21 10.67 -28.32
N GLY A 37 -10.66 11.76 -28.83
CA GLY A 37 -9.38 11.84 -29.53
C GLY A 37 -8.10 11.81 -28.67
N LEU A 38 -7.85 10.71 -27.94
CA LEU A 38 -6.55 10.50 -27.23
C LEU A 38 -5.46 9.81 -28.09
N LYS A 39 -5.69 9.61 -29.39
CA LYS A 39 -4.73 8.90 -30.27
C LYS A 39 -3.72 9.80 -30.98
N LYS A 40 -3.76 11.12 -30.79
CA LYS A 40 -2.85 12.07 -31.46
C LYS A 40 -1.52 12.32 -30.73
N ASN A 41 -1.35 11.83 -29.50
CA ASN A 41 -0.09 11.97 -28.75
C ASN A 41 0.72 10.66 -28.66
N LEU A 42 0.31 9.59 -29.35
CA LEU A 42 0.98 8.29 -29.33
C LEU A 42 1.46 7.82 -30.70
N ASN A 43 1.27 8.63 -31.74
CA ASN A 43 1.71 8.31 -33.09
C ASN A 43 2.76 9.34 -33.51
N ASP A 44 3.99 9.12 -33.06
CA ASP A 44 5.16 9.57 -33.79
C ASP A 44 6.17 8.43 -33.82
N GLU A 45 6.33 7.86 -35.01
CA GLU A 45 7.41 6.96 -35.38
C GLU A 45 8.72 7.76 -35.34
N GLY A 46 9.22 7.97 -34.13
CA GLY A 46 10.50 8.58 -33.87
C GLY A 46 11.10 7.90 -32.66
N LYS A 47 12.19 7.16 -32.86
CA LYS A 47 13.02 6.57 -31.81
C LYS A 47 13.40 7.63 -30.76
N ALA A 48 12.57 7.81 -29.73
CA ALA A 48 12.91 8.52 -28.52
C ALA A 48 12.62 7.58 -27.35
N ASN A 49 13.71 7.16 -26.74
CA ASN A 49 13.80 6.17 -25.69
C ASN A 49 13.08 6.67 -24.42
N VAL A 50 11.76 6.44 -24.30
CA VAL A 50 11.00 6.78 -23.09
C VAL A 50 11.45 5.94 -21.88
N LYS A 51 12.17 4.82 -22.10
CA LYS A 51 12.85 4.08 -21.02
C LYS A 51 14.06 4.81 -20.44
N ALA A 52 14.59 5.84 -21.10
CA ALA A 52 15.72 6.64 -20.62
C ALA A 52 15.29 7.84 -19.76
N ALA A 53 14.01 8.22 -19.77
CA ALA A 53 13.55 9.44 -19.09
C ALA A 53 13.37 9.27 -17.57
N ASN A 54 13.28 8.03 -17.05
CA ASN A 54 13.25 7.84 -15.59
C ASN A 54 13.53 6.41 -15.07
N GLN A 55 14.31 5.57 -15.78
CA GLN A 55 14.69 4.21 -15.31
C GLN A 55 13.53 3.34 -14.74
N GLY A 56 12.27 3.59 -15.13
CA GLY A 56 11.10 2.91 -14.57
C GLY A 56 10.60 3.40 -13.20
N ARG A 57 11.08 4.55 -12.69
CA ARG A 57 10.72 5.13 -11.38
C ARG A 57 9.45 5.99 -11.37
N GLY A 58 8.69 6.05 -12.47
CA GLY A 58 7.47 6.85 -12.55
C GLY A 58 7.73 8.36 -12.71
N GLN A 59 6.66 9.12 -12.88
CA GLN A 59 6.70 10.57 -13.04
C GLN A 59 6.82 11.22 -11.66
N GLU A 60 7.84 12.05 -11.46
CA GLU A 60 8.03 12.77 -10.21
C GLU A 60 6.97 13.87 -10.11
N ILE A 61 5.99 13.69 -9.22
CA ILE A 61 4.96 14.70 -8.95
C ILE A 61 5.60 15.75 -8.04
N THR A 62 5.93 16.91 -8.61
CA THR A 62 6.47 18.04 -7.87
C THR A 62 5.49 18.45 -6.76
N GLY A 63 5.92 18.30 -5.50
CA GLY A 63 5.10 18.59 -4.32
C GLY A 63 4.84 17.39 -3.39
N VAL A 64 5.13 16.16 -3.83
CA VAL A 64 5.01 14.96 -2.99
C VAL A 64 6.36 14.64 -2.36
N THR A 65 6.70 15.36 -1.29
CA THR A 65 7.89 15.03 -0.49
C THR A 65 7.61 13.82 0.39
N LEU A 66 8.54 12.86 0.37
CA LEU A 66 8.51 11.71 1.26
C LEU A 66 8.53 12.17 2.73
N PRO A 67 7.79 11.49 3.64
CA PRO A 67 7.87 11.78 5.06
C PRO A 67 9.30 11.59 5.57
N ALA A 68 9.75 12.53 6.41
CA ALA A 68 11.00 12.35 7.15
C ALA A 68 10.86 11.18 8.14
N GLU A 69 12.00 10.60 8.54
CA GLU A 69 12.04 9.49 9.49
C GLU A 69 11.29 9.84 10.79
N GLY A 70 10.39 8.94 11.22
CA GLY A 70 9.54 9.11 12.40
C GLY A 70 8.35 10.07 12.22
N LYS A 71 8.17 10.69 11.04
CA LYS A 71 7.03 11.57 10.77
C LYS A 71 6.00 10.90 9.85
N VAL A 72 4.75 11.28 10.04
CA VAL A 72 3.63 10.88 9.17
C VAL A 72 3.27 12.04 8.27
N ARG A 73 2.93 11.73 7.01
CA ARG A 73 2.29 12.69 6.09
C ARG A 73 1.02 12.08 5.53
N GLY A 74 0.00 12.93 5.40
CA GLY A 74 -1.23 12.60 4.71
C GLY A 74 -1.07 12.90 3.23
N TRP A 75 -1.42 11.95 2.38
CA TRP A 75 -1.55 12.16 0.94
C TRP A 75 -3.00 11.93 0.55
N GLU A 76 -3.50 12.78 -0.34
CA GLU A 76 -4.80 12.60 -0.95
C GLU A 76 -4.58 12.20 -2.41
N PHE A 77 -5.11 11.05 -2.77
CA PHE A 77 -5.20 10.60 -4.14
C PHE A 77 -6.55 11.06 -4.73
N GLY A 78 -6.61 11.19 -6.06
CA GLY A 78 -7.86 11.50 -6.75
C GLY A 78 -9.00 10.58 -6.29
N GLU A 79 -10.24 11.05 -6.36
CA GLU A 79 -11.44 10.41 -5.81
C GLU A 79 -11.60 10.52 -4.27
N GLY A 80 -10.81 11.38 -3.62
CA GLY A 80 -10.95 11.67 -2.18
C GLY A 80 -10.37 10.58 -1.28
N VAL A 81 -9.55 9.69 -1.83
CA VAL A 81 -8.89 8.62 -1.08
C VAL A 81 -7.70 9.22 -0.33
N GLN A 82 -7.80 9.30 0.99
CA GLN A 82 -6.73 9.77 1.85
C GLN A 82 -5.90 8.59 2.35
N MET A 83 -4.58 8.78 2.43
CA MET A 83 -3.62 7.79 2.90
C MET A 83 -2.67 8.44 3.92
N ALA A 84 -2.32 7.71 4.96
CA ALA A 84 -1.31 8.10 5.93
C ALA A 84 -0.01 7.33 5.64
N CYS A 85 1.03 8.05 5.24
CA CYS A 85 2.36 7.50 4.97
C CYS A 85 3.33 7.84 6.11
N ALA A 86 4.02 6.84 6.63
CA ALA A 86 5.06 6.99 7.66
C ALA A 86 6.38 6.38 7.18
N ASN A 87 7.50 7.02 7.51
CA ASN A 87 8.83 6.49 7.27
C ASN A 87 9.43 6.03 8.61
N VAL A 88 9.72 4.74 8.74
CA VAL A 88 10.32 4.15 9.95
C VAL A 88 11.45 3.22 9.54
N ASP A 89 12.65 3.44 10.08
CA ASP A 89 13.87 2.68 9.79
C ASP A 89 14.20 2.61 8.28
N GLY A 90 13.95 3.69 7.55
CA GLY A 90 14.14 3.76 6.10
C GLY A 90 13.09 3.00 5.28
N ASN A 91 12.10 2.37 5.93
CA ASN A 91 10.98 1.71 5.27
C ASN A 91 9.75 2.64 5.23
N LEU A 92 9.14 2.74 4.05
CA LEU A 92 7.92 3.51 3.84
C LEU A 92 6.71 2.61 4.03
N TYR A 93 5.88 2.95 5.00
CA TYR A 93 4.61 2.30 5.27
C TYR A 93 3.46 3.23 4.93
N ALA A 94 2.39 2.69 4.34
CA ALA A 94 1.20 3.42 4.01
C ALA A 94 -0.03 2.69 4.54
N LEU A 95 -0.92 3.44 5.19
CA LEU A 95 -2.23 2.97 5.66
C LEU A 95 -3.31 3.89 5.10
N GLU A 96 -4.56 3.46 5.22
CA GLU A 96 -5.72 4.32 5.00
C GLU A 96 -5.62 5.58 5.86
N GLY A 97 -6.02 6.73 5.32
CA GLY A 97 -5.92 8.02 5.99
C GLY A 97 -6.93 8.22 7.12
N GLN A 98 -8.02 7.45 7.14
CA GLN A 98 -9.11 7.59 8.09
C GLN A 98 -9.18 6.44 9.09
N CYS A 99 -9.41 6.78 10.37
CA CYS A 99 -9.50 5.79 11.43
C CYS A 99 -10.80 4.99 11.31
N PRO A 100 -10.77 3.65 11.20
CA PRO A 100 -11.99 2.85 11.05
C PRO A 100 -12.92 2.90 12.26
N ARG A 101 -12.48 3.44 13.41
CA ARG A 101 -13.35 3.65 14.57
C ARG A 101 -14.02 5.02 14.62
N CYS A 102 -13.28 6.09 14.29
CA CYS A 102 -13.74 7.47 14.55
C CYS A 102 -13.68 8.38 13.32
N ALA A 103 -13.36 7.83 12.15
CA ALA A 103 -13.21 8.52 10.86
C ALA A 103 -12.23 9.70 10.88
N PHE A 104 -11.38 9.80 11.91
CA PHE A 104 -10.44 10.89 12.05
C PHE A 104 -9.13 10.60 11.30
N ASP A 105 -8.51 11.67 10.83
CA ASP A 105 -7.23 11.67 10.12
C ASP A 105 -6.11 10.99 10.93
N LEU A 106 -5.63 9.84 10.46
CA LEU A 106 -4.47 9.15 11.05
C LEU A 106 -3.16 9.88 10.81
N PHE A 107 -3.06 10.72 9.77
CA PHE A 107 -1.81 11.43 9.48
C PHE A 107 -1.41 12.44 10.56
N LYS A 108 -2.35 12.84 11.43
CA LYS A 108 -2.11 13.68 12.61
C LYS A 108 -1.77 12.86 13.86
N GLY A 109 -1.65 11.53 13.71
CA GLY A 109 -1.34 10.60 14.78
C GLY A 109 0.15 10.51 15.10
N ASP A 110 0.46 9.78 16.17
CA ASP A 110 1.82 9.55 16.62
C ASP A 110 2.32 8.19 16.14
N VAL A 111 3.55 8.13 15.64
CA VAL A 111 4.23 6.87 15.29
C VAL A 111 4.90 6.31 16.54
N ILE A 112 4.65 5.04 16.79
CA ILE A 112 5.30 4.25 17.83
C ILE A 112 6.29 3.33 17.13
N ALA A 113 7.57 3.68 17.19
CA ALA A 113 8.64 2.87 16.62
C ALA A 113 9.20 1.88 17.65
N ASP A 114 9.39 2.31 18.90
CA ASP A 114 10.10 1.56 19.94
C ASP A 114 9.30 1.48 21.24
N ASP A 115 8.24 0.65 21.27
CA ASP A 115 7.47 0.40 22.50
C ASP A 115 7.40 -1.11 22.78
N ALA A 116 8.00 -1.52 23.90
CA ALA A 116 8.07 -2.91 24.34
C ALA A 116 6.68 -3.54 24.63
N ALA A 117 5.62 -2.73 24.71
CA ALA A 117 4.25 -3.23 24.85
C ALA A 117 3.68 -3.86 23.58
N PHE A 118 4.37 -3.73 22.44
CA PHE A 118 3.88 -4.19 21.14
C PHE A 118 4.90 -5.09 20.42
N GLU A 119 4.46 -6.24 19.94
CA GLU A 119 5.30 -7.19 19.20
C GLU A 119 5.44 -6.83 17.71
N ASP A 120 4.48 -6.06 17.17
CA ASP A 120 4.33 -5.72 15.75
C ASP A 120 4.55 -4.23 15.47
N LEU A 121 5.72 -3.75 15.91
CA LEU A 121 6.23 -2.42 15.59
C LEU A 121 6.64 -2.33 14.11
N PRO A 122 6.51 -1.17 13.46
CA PRO A 122 6.01 0.10 14.00
C PRO A 122 4.48 0.23 13.91
N ARG A 123 3.91 1.07 14.78
CA ARG A 123 2.47 1.32 14.90
C ARG A 123 2.13 2.81 14.77
N LEU A 124 0.90 3.11 14.36
CA LEU A 124 0.36 4.46 14.27
C LEU A 124 -0.83 4.63 15.20
N ALA A 125 -0.79 5.64 16.07
CA ALA A 125 -1.81 5.94 17.05
C ALA A 125 -2.79 6.99 16.53
N CYS A 126 -4.09 6.69 16.52
CA CYS A 126 -5.11 7.68 16.19
C CYS A 126 -5.15 8.78 17.25
N PRO A 127 -5.11 10.08 16.87
CA PRO A 127 -5.02 11.17 17.83
C PRO A 127 -6.30 11.35 18.67
N THR A 128 -7.44 10.87 18.18
CA THR A 128 -8.74 11.05 18.85
C THR A 128 -9.08 9.87 19.75
N CYS A 129 -9.11 8.66 19.19
CA CYS A 129 -9.54 7.47 19.93
C CYS A 129 -8.39 6.68 20.59
N SER A 130 -7.14 7.14 20.40
CA SER A 130 -5.90 6.53 20.93
C SER A 130 -5.66 5.07 20.53
N ILE A 131 -6.45 4.51 19.62
CA ILE A 131 -6.23 3.16 19.07
C ILE A 131 -4.97 3.15 18.21
N THR A 132 -4.19 2.09 18.35
CA THR A 132 -3.03 1.82 17.50
C THR A 132 -3.38 0.92 16.32
N TYR A 133 -2.71 1.16 15.20
CA TYR A 133 -2.78 0.33 14.00
C TYR A 133 -1.36 -0.07 13.60
N SER A 134 -1.14 -1.35 13.31
CA SER A 134 0.15 -1.84 12.82
C SER A 134 0.42 -1.29 11.43
N LEU A 135 1.57 -0.63 11.23
CA LEU A 135 1.98 -0.14 9.91
C LEU A 135 2.37 -1.28 8.96
N ARG A 136 2.66 -2.47 9.49
CA ARG A 136 2.99 -3.67 8.69
C ARG A 136 1.76 -4.43 8.23
N THR A 137 0.75 -4.54 9.08
CA THR A 137 -0.40 -5.45 8.84
C THR A 137 -1.74 -4.74 8.75
N GLY A 138 -1.81 -3.46 9.10
CA GLY A 138 -3.07 -2.71 9.24
C GLY A 138 -3.94 -3.17 10.41
N LYS A 139 -3.50 -4.16 11.20
CA LYS A 139 -4.30 -4.71 12.29
C LYS A 139 -4.46 -3.69 13.42
N ARG A 140 -5.68 -3.64 13.95
CA ARG A 140 -6.02 -2.87 15.13
C ARG A 140 -5.35 -3.48 16.37
N GLY A 141 -4.72 -2.63 17.18
CA GLY A 141 -4.23 -3.00 18.50
C GLY A 141 -4.92 -2.28 19.66
N PRO A 142 -4.35 -2.43 20.87
CA PRO A 142 -4.86 -1.75 22.06
C PRO A 142 -4.70 -0.23 21.96
N ALA A 143 -5.50 0.47 22.75
CA ALA A 143 -5.42 1.92 22.85
C ALA A 143 -4.28 2.33 23.79
N ILE A 144 -3.51 3.33 23.39
CA ILE A 144 -2.45 3.90 24.23
C ILE A 144 -3.11 4.77 25.30
N LYS A 145 -2.62 4.65 26.54
CA LYS A 145 -2.95 5.60 27.59
C LYS A 145 -2.11 6.85 27.37
N ARG A 146 -2.70 7.90 26.80
CA ARG A 146 -2.07 9.22 26.77
C ARG A 146 -2.13 9.83 28.16
N THR A 147 -0.98 10.01 28.78
CA THR A 147 -0.85 10.75 30.03
C THR A 147 -0.92 12.25 29.70
N GLY A 148 -1.96 12.95 30.16
CA GLY A 148 -2.02 14.41 30.04
C GLY A 148 -3.36 15.04 29.62
N LEU A 149 -4.39 14.27 29.27
CA LEU A 149 -5.74 14.82 29.17
C LEU A 149 -6.31 14.98 30.57
N GLN A 150 -6.27 16.21 31.08
CA GLN A 150 -6.84 16.57 32.38
C GLN A 150 -8.33 16.19 32.40
N ALA A 151 -8.73 15.43 33.41
CA ALA A 151 -10.13 15.16 33.68
C ALA A 151 -10.84 16.48 34.01
N PHE A 152 -11.98 16.74 33.37
CA PHE A 152 -12.90 17.76 33.87
C PHE A 152 -13.58 17.19 35.12
N VAL A 153 -13.18 17.66 36.30
CA VAL A 153 -13.85 17.33 37.56
C VAL A 153 -15.02 18.32 37.70
N GLY A 154 -16.19 17.93 37.21
CA GLY A 154 -17.44 18.63 37.45
C GLY A 154 -18.17 18.03 38.65
N ASN A 155 -18.57 18.88 39.59
CA ASN A 155 -19.47 18.52 40.71
C ASN A 155 -20.88 18.20 40.20
#